data_AF-A0A1D3RWP0-F1
#
_entry.id   AF-A0A1D3RWP0-F1
#
_cell.length_a   1.000
_cell.length_b   1.000
_cell.length_c   1.000
_cell.angle_alpha   90.00
_cell.angle_beta   90.00
_cell.angle_gamma   90.00
#
_symmetry.space_group_name_H-M   'P 1'
#
loop_
_entity.id
_entity.type
_entity.pdbx_description
1 polymer ?
#
loop_
_entity_poly.entity_id
_entity_poly.type
_entity_poly.pdbx_seq_one_letter_code
_entity_poly.pdbx_strand_id
1 'polypeptide(L)'
;MMPTNKSTVIRGMRETLEIEYKNRIHGKSFLITVRLVQIITTIIYMLLFNLLSYTFLSLGENEIKKYNIPEDQTDILQTNEIFYNYYKPFEIINIIFGSLSIIFNIVHFLEVWGANFLFINFKNSKIIKLVCLIFQTLFTSLMFIENLENNSFFCNIRSYEYWFSDYNSDMFIDVGNNLCQLHSYANIFLSIFIIISLLDFLELYMNTETHFKKKFLLAFVKALTSNIYISLFYILLKNYYFYNTVLPKYNVFNADSLDETIKTIIHYTQKHKDLCFYLVLITTAISSILFSVLGCYDLYSIVKACKYSLFIGVIINGCTVLFLASLVIISSYIAEGSLFFCSYDNYLNAIQNGNGTPLNINIASPNIIETKWFCNLSYILYLYVANTVVCFLSFIFDFFISLHMVFSAKYASKVS
;
A
#
# COMPACT_ATOMS: atom_id res chain seq x y z
N MET A 1 29.31 -15.53 -62.05
CA MET A 1 29.25 -15.69 -60.58
C MET A 1 30.14 -14.63 -59.95
N MET A 2 29.56 -13.60 -59.32
CA MET A 2 30.34 -12.66 -58.50
C MET A 2 30.76 -13.38 -57.20
N PRO A 3 32.03 -13.30 -56.77
CA PRO A 3 32.45 -13.87 -55.50
C PRO A 3 31.86 -13.00 -54.38
N THR A 4 30.90 -13.54 -53.63
CA THR A 4 30.47 -12.93 -52.38
C THR A 4 31.65 -12.96 -51.41
N ASN A 5 32.14 -11.76 -51.09
CA ASN A 5 33.34 -11.52 -50.33
C ASN A 5 33.13 -12.00 -48.88
N LYS A 6 33.50 -13.26 -48.60
CA LYS A 6 33.33 -13.90 -47.28
C LYS A 6 33.98 -13.09 -46.14
N SER A 7 35.03 -12.32 -46.44
CA SER A 7 35.73 -11.50 -45.44
C SER A 7 34.89 -10.31 -44.93
N THR A 8 34.08 -9.66 -45.78
CA THR A 8 33.21 -8.55 -45.36
C THR A 8 32.03 -9.04 -44.54
N VAL A 9 31.53 -10.26 -44.79
CA VAL A 9 30.47 -10.89 -43.99
C VAL A 9 30.97 -11.27 -42.60
N ILE A 10 32.18 -11.85 -42.51
CA ILE A 10 32.81 -12.21 -41.23
C ILE A 10 33.17 -10.96 -40.42
N ARG A 11 33.65 -9.88 -41.06
CA ARG A 11 33.93 -8.60 -40.38
C ARG A 11 32.65 -7.96 -39.85
N GLY A 12 31.59 -7.93 -40.65
CA GLY A 12 30.27 -7.43 -40.23
C GLY A 12 29.67 -8.22 -39.07
N MET A 13 29.85 -9.55 -39.03
CA MET A 13 29.44 -10.41 -37.91
C MET A 13 30.26 -10.14 -36.63
N ARG A 14 31.56 -9.86 -36.76
CA ARG A 14 32.42 -9.52 -35.63
C ARG A 14 32.06 -8.15 -35.02
N GLU A 15 31.82 -7.16 -35.88
CA GLU A 15 31.37 -5.83 -35.46
C GLU A 15 29.99 -5.90 -34.76
N THR A 16 29.05 -6.70 -35.26
CA THR A 16 27.76 -6.92 -34.57
C THR A 16 27.93 -7.63 -33.23
N LEU A 17 28.79 -8.66 -33.14
CA LEU A 17 29.08 -9.36 -31.89
C LEU A 17 29.76 -8.47 -30.84
N GLU A 18 30.67 -7.58 -31.25
CA GLU A 18 31.32 -6.61 -30.36
C GLU A 18 30.33 -5.57 -29.84
N ILE A 19 29.45 -5.06 -30.70
CA ILE A 19 28.38 -4.14 -30.30
C ILE A 19 27.43 -4.83 -29.32
N GLU A 20 27.03 -6.07 -29.59
CA GLU A 20 26.14 -6.86 -28.74
C GLU A 20 26.79 -7.17 -27.38
N TYR A 21 28.08 -7.53 -27.37
CA TYR A 21 28.85 -7.74 -26.14
C TYR A 21 28.98 -6.46 -25.31
N LYS A 22 29.31 -5.33 -25.95
CA LYS A 22 29.42 -4.02 -25.29
C LYS A 22 28.08 -3.57 -24.71
N ASN A 23 26.98 -3.75 -25.45
CA ASN A 23 25.62 -3.46 -25.00
C ASN A 23 25.23 -4.33 -23.80
N ARG A 24 25.62 -5.61 -23.80
CA ARG A 24 25.37 -6.53 -22.68
C ARG A 24 26.12 -6.13 -21.41
N ILE A 25 27.35 -5.63 -21.52
CA ILE A 25 28.12 -5.11 -20.38
C ILE A 25 27.48 -3.83 -19.82
N HIS A 26 27.10 -2.89 -20.69
CA HIS A 26 26.45 -1.64 -20.27
C HIS A 26 25.11 -1.91 -19.58
N GLY A 27 24.31 -2.85 -20.09
CA GLY A 27 23.05 -3.27 -19.46
C GLY A 27 23.25 -3.87 -18.07
N LYS A 28 24.27 -4.71 -17.87
CA LYS A 28 24.61 -5.25 -16.54
C LYS A 28 25.04 -4.15 -15.58
N SER A 29 25.90 -3.23 -16.04
CA SER A 29 26.36 -2.10 -15.23
C SER A 29 25.21 -1.20 -14.79
N PHE A 30 24.27 -0.90 -15.70
CA PHE A 30 23.09 -0.11 -15.40
C PHE A 30 22.21 -0.77 -14.31
N LEU A 31 21.94 -2.08 -14.45
CA LEU A 31 21.15 -2.82 -13.46
C LEU A 31 21.82 -2.83 -12.08
N ILE A 32 23.15 -3.00 -12.03
CA ILE A 32 23.93 -2.91 -10.78
C ILE A 32 23.78 -1.52 -10.15
N THR A 33 23.90 -0.45 -10.93
CA THR A 33 23.72 0.92 -10.45
C THR A 33 22.31 1.14 -9.90
N VAL A 34 21.26 0.68 -10.59
CA VAL A 34 19.87 0.77 -10.11
C VAL A 34 19.71 0.09 -8.75
N ARG A 35 20.31 -1.09 -8.55
CA ARG A 35 20.25 -1.81 -7.27
C ARG A 35 20.97 -1.09 -6.15
N LEU A 36 22.15 -0.53 -6.42
CA LEU A 36 22.88 0.27 -5.44
C LEU A 36 22.08 1.51 -5.03
N VAL A 37 21.51 2.23 -6.00
CA VAL A 37 20.65 3.39 -5.73
C VAL A 37 19.45 2.98 -4.88
N GLN A 38 18.83 1.84 -5.17
CA GLN A 38 17.71 1.33 -4.38
C GLN A 38 18.10 1.02 -2.93
N ILE A 39 19.20 0.29 -2.72
CA ILE A 39 19.69 -0.05 -1.37
C ILE A 39 19.97 1.23 -0.57
N ILE A 40 20.71 2.18 -1.16
CA ILE A 40 21.06 3.45 -0.53
C ILE A 40 19.79 4.25 -0.21
N THR A 41 18.85 4.34 -1.15
CA THR A 41 17.60 5.07 -0.95
C THR A 41 16.76 4.46 0.17
N THR A 42 16.66 3.13 0.24
CA THR A 42 15.94 2.43 1.32
C THR A 42 16.61 2.67 2.68
N ILE A 43 17.94 2.61 2.77
CA ILE A 43 18.68 2.88 4.01
C ILE A 43 18.44 4.33 4.47
N ILE A 44 18.57 5.29 3.55
CA ILE A 44 18.33 6.71 3.84
C ILE A 44 16.90 6.89 4.32
N TYR A 45 15.91 6.34 3.62
CA TYR A 45 14.51 6.42 4.01
C TYR A 45 14.28 5.86 5.42
N MET A 46 14.77 4.65 5.71
CA MET A 46 14.62 4.02 7.01
C MET A 46 15.22 4.86 8.14
N LEU A 47 16.48 5.28 7.99
CA LEU A 47 17.19 6.04 9.02
C LEU A 47 16.60 7.43 9.21
N LEU A 48 16.31 8.13 8.12
CA LEU A 48 15.79 9.49 8.15
C LEU A 48 14.41 9.53 8.80
N PHE A 49 13.50 8.62 8.42
CA PHE A 49 12.17 8.60 9.02
C PHE A 49 12.21 8.13 10.47
N ASN A 50 13.05 7.18 10.86
CA ASN A 50 13.16 6.82 12.28
C ASN A 50 13.77 7.95 13.12
N LEU A 51 14.83 8.59 12.63
CA LEU A 51 15.55 9.63 13.38
C LEU A 51 14.72 10.92 13.48
N LEU A 52 14.12 11.38 12.37
CA LEU A 52 13.30 12.59 12.38
C LEU A 52 12.05 12.42 13.25
N SER A 53 11.43 11.24 13.24
CA SER A 53 10.28 10.98 14.10
C SER A 53 10.64 11.04 15.58
N TYR A 54 11.74 10.40 15.96
CA TYR A 54 12.24 10.48 17.33
C TYR A 54 12.56 11.92 17.73
N THR A 55 13.15 12.69 16.81
CA THR A 55 13.49 14.11 17.02
C THR A 55 12.25 14.97 17.19
N PHE A 56 11.21 14.78 16.38
CA PHE A 56 9.96 15.55 16.51
C PHE A 56 9.14 15.18 17.75
N LEU A 57 9.32 13.95 18.25
CA LEU A 57 8.70 13.51 19.50
C LEU A 57 9.54 13.89 20.73
N SER A 58 10.80 14.31 20.58
CA SER A 58 11.61 14.85 21.66
C SER A 58 11.49 16.38 21.71
N LEU A 59 11.16 16.95 22.87
CA LEU A 59 11.06 18.41 23.00
C LEU A 59 12.44 19.06 23.02
N GLY A 60 12.64 20.06 22.18
CA GLY A 60 13.86 20.88 22.24
C GLY A 60 13.89 21.82 23.45
N GLU A 61 15.08 22.29 23.86
CA GLU A 61 15.22 23.23 24.99
C GLU A 61 14.32 24.49 24.87
N ASN A 62 14.10 24.98 23.66
CA ASN A 62 13.23 26.12 23.40
C ASN A 62 11.75 25.78 23.60
N GLU A 63 11.34 24.55 23.27
CA GLU A 63 9.95 24.09 23.43
C GLU A 63 9.66 23.78 24.91
N ILE A 64 10.61 23.17 25.61
CA ILE A 64 10.55 22.95 27.07
C ILE A 64 10.30 24.27 27.80
N LYS A 65 11.04 25.32 27.43
CA LYS A 65 10.87 26.69 27.96
C LYS A 65 9.55 27.34 27.51
N LYS A 66 9.12 27.14 26.25
CA LYS A 66 7.86 27.69 25.72
C LYS A 66 6.64 27.11 26.43
N TYR A 67 6.67 25.80 26.73
CA TYR A 67 5.55 25.07 27.30
C TYR A 67 5.63 24.83 28.81
N ASN A 68 6.65 25.36 29.48
CA ASN A 68 6.91 25.20 30.92
C ASN A 68 6.92 23.72 31.36
N ILE A 69 7.63 22.87 30.60
CA ILE A 69 7.69 21.43 30.88
C ILE A 69 8.82 21.14 31.87
N PRO A 70 8.57 20.37 32.95
CA PRO A 70 9.62 19.95 33.87
C PRO A 70 10.76 19.19 33.17
N GLU A 71 12.01 19.40 33.58
CA GLU A 71 13.19 18.73 32.98
C GLU A 71 13.16 17.20 33.10
N ASP A 72 12.37 16.64 34.03
CA ASP A 72 12.14 15.20 34.16
C ASP A 72 11.04 14.66 33.22
N GLN A 73 10.42 15.53 32.41
CA GLN A 73 9.32 15.21 31.50
C GLN A 73 9.62 15.58 30.04
N THR A 74 10.89 15.65 29.64
CA THR A 74 11.29 15.99 28.26
C THR A 74 10.75 15.01 27.20
N ASP A 75 10.48 13.77 27.61
CA ASP A 75 9.97 12.70 26.75
C ASP A 75 8.44 12.51 26.87
N ILE A 76 7.71 13.51 27.38
CA ILE A 76 6.25 13.44 27.60
C ILE A 76 5.47 13.10 26.31
N LEU A 77 6.00 13.50 25.15
CA LEU A 77 5.44 13.19 23.84
C LEU A 77 5.78 11.77 23.36
N GLN A 78 6.99 11.28 23.62
CA GLN A 78 7.40 9.90 23.30
C GLN A 78 6.65 8.88 24.16
N THR A 79 6.34 9.26 25.40
CA THR A 79 5.62 8.41 26.37
C THR A 79 4.09 8.55 26.28
N ASN A 80 3.58 9.48 25.46
CA ASN A 80 2.15 9.66 25.25
C ASN A 80 1.54 8.41 24.57
N GLU A 81 0.58 7.75 25.21
CA GLU A 81 0.01 6.49 24.68
C GLU A 81 -0.66 6.67 23.31
N ILE A 82 -1.22 7.83 23.00
CA ILE A 82 -1.91 8.08 21.73
C ILE A 82 -0.87 8.16 20.60
N PHE A 83 0.13 9.04 20.72
CA PHE A 83 1.19 9.16 19.72
C PHE A 83 2.03 7.89 19.60
N TYR A 84 2.43 7.31 20.73
CA TYR A 84 3.24 6.11 20.75
C TYR A 84 2.52 4.92 20.10
N ASN A 85 1.27 4.64 20.48
CA ASN A 85 0.56 3.49 19.92
C ASN A 85 0.12 3.69 18.47
N TYR A 86 -0.12 4.94 18.05
CA TYR A 86 -0.42 5.24 16.66
C TYR A 86 0.81 5.12 15.76
N TYR A 87 1.98 5.57 16.24
CA TYR A 87 3.19 5.68 15.43
C TYR A 87 4.12 4.47 15.48
N LYS A 88 4.18 3.75 16.61
CA LYS A 88 5.01 2.55 16.76
C LYS A 88 4.83 1.51 15.63
N PRO A 89 3.62 1.23 15.12
CA PRO A 89 3.45 0.31 14.00
C PRO A 89 4.20 0.74 12.73
N PHE A 90 4.25 2.05 12.43
CA PHE A 90 4.99 2.60 11.29
C PHE A 90 6.47 2.27 11.40
N GLU A 91 7.10 2.56 12.54
CA GLU A 91 8.54 2.33 12.75
C GLU A 91 8.90 0.86 12.62
N ILE A 92 8.10 -0.03 13.22
CA ILE A 92 8.31 -1.48 13.14
C ILE A 92 8.24 -1.96 11.68
N ILE A 93 7.23 -1.54 10.92
CA ILE A 93 7.08 -1.94 9.52
C ILE A 93 8.18 -1.36 8.64
N ASN A 94 8.50 -0.09 8.83
CA ASN A 94 9.58 0.58 8.12
C ASN A 94 10.91 -0.19 8.30
N ILE A 95 11.22 -0.58 9.54
CA ILE A 95 12.43 -1.36 9.84
C ILE A 95 12.38 -2.76 9.22
N ILE A 96 11.31 -3.51 9.46
CA ILE A 96 11.22 -4.92 9.03
C ILE A 96 11.20 -5.01 7.50
N PHE A 97 10.26 -4.32 6.85
CA PHE A 97 10.11 -4.41 5.40
C PHE A 97 11.20 -3.65 4.64
N GLY A 98 11.74 -2.57 5.21
CA GLY A 98 12.91 -1.90 4.66
C GLY A 98 14.15 -2.79 4.69
N SER A 99 14.40 -3.49 5.81
CA SER A 99 15.50 -4.45 5.93
C SER A 99 15.34 -5.63 4.95
N LEU A 100 14.13 -6.18 4.84
CA LEU A 100 13.82 -7.23 3.86
C LEU A 100 14.07 -6.74 2.43
N SER A 101 13.63 -5.52 2.10
CA SER A 101 13.86 -4.90 0.79
C SER A 101 15.36 -4.77 0.49
N ILE A 102 16.17 -4.37 1.46
CA ILE A 102 17.64 -4.32 1.33
C ILE A 102 18.20 -5.72 1.04
N ILE A 103 17.81 -6.73 1.82
CA ILE A 103 18.28 -8.12 1.65
C ILE A 103 17.94 -8.64 0.25
N PHE A 104 16.70 -8.47 -0.21
CA PHE A 104 16.30 -8.90 -1.56
C PHE A 104 17.09 -8.19 -2.66
N ASN A 105 17.38 -6.90 -2.50
CA ASN A 105 18.20 -6.17 -3.47
C ASN A 105 19.66 -6.62 -3.47
N ILE A 106 20.22 -7.00 -2.33
CA ILE A 106 21.55 -7.60 -2.24
C ILE A 106 21.55 -8.97 -2.96
N VAL A 107 20.54 -9.81 -2.73
CA VAL A 107 20.40 -11.10 -3.42
C VAL A 107 20.34 -10.90 -4.93
N HIS A 108 19.56 -9.92 -5.41
CA HIS A 108 19.48 -9.64 -6.84
C HIS A 108 20.78 -9.03 -7.40
N PHE A 109 21.44 -8.16 -6.65
CA PHE A 109 22.76 -7.64 -7.00
C PHE A 109 23.79 -8.76 -7.20
N LEU A 110 23.83 -9.74 -6.28
CA LEU A 110 24.71 -10.90 -6.36
C LEU A 110 24.37 -11.79 -7.56
N GLU A 111 23.09 -11.94 -7.90
CA GLU A 111 22.64 -12.65 -9.11
C GLU A 111 23.18 -11.98 -10.38
N VAL A 112 23.03 -10.66 -10.52
CA VAL A 112 23.50 -9.91 -11.69
C VAL A 112 25.03 -9.95 -11.81
N TRP A 113 25.73 -9.89 -10.68
CA TRP A 113 27.20 -10.02 -10.62
C TRP A 113 27.66 -11.42 -11.04
N GLY A 114 26.84 -12.47 -10.81
CA GLY A 114 27.21 -13.85 -11.09
C GLY A 114 28.13 -14.46 -10.04
N ALA A 115 28.07 -13.95 -8.81
CA ALA A 115 28.83 -14.50 -7.69
C ALA A 115 28.14 -15.77 -7.17
N ASN A 116 28.85 -16.91 -7.15
CA ASN A 116 28.37 -18.14 -6.50
C ASN A 116 28.44 -17.99 -4.97
N PHE A 117 27.56 -17.19 -4.38
CA PHE A 117 27.51 -16.99 -2.93
C PHE A 117 26.44 -17.92 -2.32
N LEU A 118 26.79 -18.63 -1.25
CA LEU A 118 25.88 -19.43 -0.40
C LEU A 118 25.09 -20.57 -1.09
N PHE A 119 25.72 -21.42 -1.90
CA PHE A 119 25.07 -22.63 -2.48
C PHE A 119 23.79 -22.38 -3.32
N ILE A 120 23.42 -21.12 -3.58
CA ILE A 120 22.25 -20.79 -4.38
C ILE A 120 22.62 -20.97 -5.85
N ASN A 121 22.08 -22.02 -6.47
CA ASN A 121 22.20 -22.23 -7.89
C ASN A 121 21.29 -21.21 -8.61
N PHE A 122 21.86 -20.15 -9.18
CA PHE A 122 21.13 -19.10 -9.92
C PHE A 122 20.48 -19.56 -11.25
N LYS A 123 20.30 -20.89 -11.45
CA LYS A 123 19.51 -21.46 -12.55
C LYS A 123 18.12 -20.83 -12.69
N ASN A 124 17.56 -20.32 -11.60
CA ASN A 124 16.22 -19.71 -11.54
C ASN A 124 16.23 -18.18 -11.41
N SER A 125 17.18 -17.48 -12.03
CA SER A 125 17.30 -16.01 -11.95
C SER A 125 16.00 -15.24 -12.22
N LYS A 126 15.19 -15.66 -13.20
CA LYS A 126 13.88 -15.05 -13.49
C LYS A 126 12.91 -15.10 -12.31
N ILE A 127 12.93 -16.19 -11.54
CA ILE A 127 12.08 -16.36 -10.36
C ILE A 127 12.56 -15.44 -9.23
N ILE A 128 13.87 -15.34 -9.02
CA ILE A 128 14.46 -14.44 -8.01
C ILE A 128 14.07 -12.99 -8.31
N LYS A 129 14.20 -12.56 -9.57
CA LYS A 129 13.81 -11.22 -10.03
C LYS A 129 12.33 -10.94 -9.79
N LEU A 130 11.47 -11.90 -10.11
CA LEU A 130 10.03 -11.79 -9.91
C LEU A 130 9.66 -11.71 -8.43
N VAL A 131 10.26 -12.54 -7.58
CA VAL A 131 10.06 -12.51 -6.13
C VAL A 131 10.53 -11.16 -5.56
N CYS A 132 11.70 -10.67 -5.98
CA CYS A 132 12.18 -9.35 -5.55
C CYS A 132 11.21 -8.24 -5.95
N LEU A 133 10.69 -8.25 -7.18
CA LEU A 133 9.70 -7.28 -7.64
C LEU A 133 8.39 -7.35 -6.84
N ILE A 134 7.88 -8.55 -6.54
CA ILE A 134 6.66 -8.72 -5.72
C ILE A 134 6.87 -8.19 -4.30
N PHE A 135 8.01 -8.49 -3.67
CA PHE A 135 8.32 -7.97 -2.33
C PHE A 135 8.56 -6.46 -2.32
N GLN A 136 9.21 -5.92 -3.35
CA GLN A 136 9.43 -4.49 -3.47
C GLN A 136 8.11 -3.74 -3.66
N THR A 137 7.21 -4.25 -4.50
CA THR A 137 5.88 -3.67 -4.68
C THR A 137 5.04 -3.79 -3.41
N LEU A 138 5.19 -4.86 -2.62
CA LEU A 138 4.57 -4.97 -1.30
C LEU A 138 5.10 -3.91 -0.33
N PHE A 139 6.42 -3.77 -0.20
CA PHE A 139 7.03 -2.73 0.65
C PHE A 139 6.57 -1.33 0.23
N THR A 140 6.59 -1.03 -1.08
CA THR A 140 6.16 0.26 -1.61
C THR A 140 4.68 0.51 -1.33
N SER A 141 3.83 -0.51 -1.47
CA SER A 141 2.40 -0.40 -1.18
C SER A 141 2.15 -0.15 0.32
N LEU A 142 2.85 -0.89 1.20
CA LEU A 142 2.74 -0.71 2.65
C LEU A 142 3.16 0.70 3.06
N MET A 143 4.35 1.15 2.64
CA MET A 143 4.82 2.49 2.98
C MET A 143 3.95 3.58 2.35
N PHE A 144 3.37 3.35 1.16
CA PHE A 144 2.46 4.31 0.55
C PHE A 144 1.19 4.51 1.37
N ILE A 145 0.48 3.43 1.71
CA ILE A 145 -0.79 3.55 2.46
C ILE A 145 -0.53 4.02 3.89
N GLU A 146 0.53 3.53 4.52
CA GLU A 146 0.91 3.95 5.87
C GLU A 146 1.30 5.44 5.93
N ASN A 147 2.08 5.95 4.96
CA ASN A 147 2.37 7.38 4.90
C ASN A 147 1.12 8.21 4.63
N LEU A 148 0.24 7.73 3.75
CA LEU A 148 -0.99 8.43 3.42
C LEU A 148 -1.94 8.50 4.64
N GLU A 149 -1.97 7.45 5.44
CA GLU A 149 -2.73 7.41 6.69
C GLU A 149 -2.14 8.28 7.79
N ASN A 150 -0.83 8.20 8.02
CA ASN A 150 -0.15 9.06 8.99
C ASN A 150 -0.28 10.53 8.59
N ASN A 151 -0.14 10.86 7.30
CA ASN A 151 -0.35 12.21 6.80
C ASN A 151 -1.78 12.70 7.06
N SER A 152 -2.80 11.86 6.81
CA SER A 152 -4.19 12.22 7.10
C SER A 152 -4.44 12.46 8.59
N PHE A 153 -3.83 11.66 9.47
CA PHE A 153 -3.95 11.85 10.91
C PHE A 153 -3.27 13.12 11.39
N PHE A 154 -1.98 13.28 11.07
CA PHE A 154 -1.17 14.39 11.59
C PHE A 154 -1.57 15.74 10.97
N CYS A 155 -1.91 15.80 9.69
CA CYS A 155 -2.37 17.06 9.09
C CYS A 155 -3.75 17.50 9.61
N ASN A 156 -4.52 16.59 10.21
CA ASN A 156 -5.80 16.89 10.85
C ASN A 156 -5.69 16.94 12.38
N ILE A 157 -4.48 17.05 12.96
CA ILE A 157 -4.27 16.95 14.42
C ILE A 157 -5.14 17.91 15.24
N ARG A 158 -5.44 19.11 14.70
CA ARG A 158 -6.33 20.09 15.34
C ARG A 158 -7.75 19.58 15.54
N SER A 159 -8.23 18.68 14.68
CA SER A 159 -9.54 18.04 14.84
C SER A 159 -9.59 17.07 16.02
N TYR A 160 -8.42 16.74 16.59
CA TYR A 160 -8.23 15.78 17.66
C TYR A 160 -7.70 16.40 18.95
N GLU A 161 -7.66 17.74 19.05
CA GLU A 161 -7.13 18.49 20.22
C GLU A 161 -7.73 18.02 21.54
N TYR A 162 -9.03 17.67 21.53
CA TYR A 162 -9.74 17.15 22.69
C TYR A 162 -9.13 15.86 23.28
N TRP A 163 -8.55 14.97 22.47
CA TRP A 163 -7.86 13.77 22.99
C TRP A 163 -6.62 14.10 23.82
N PHE A 164 -6.17 15.34 23.74
CA PHE A 164 -5.02 15.89 24.44
C PHE A 164 -5.43 16.96 25.44
N SER A 165 -6.70 17.02 25.87
CA SER A 165 -7.22 18.07 26.76
C SER A 165 -6.52 18.14 28.11
N ASP A 166 -5.95 17.02 28.56
CA ASP A 166 -5.20 16.92 29.82
C ASP A 166 -3.76 17.46 29.69
N TYR A 167 -3.37 17.89 28.50
CA TYR A 167 -2.03 18.35 28.18
C TYR A 167 -2.05 19.70 27.45
N ASN A 168 -0.87 20.32 27.26
CA ASN A 168 -0.75 21.57 26.51
C ASN A 168 -1.04 21.35 25.02
N SER A 169 -2.19 21.79 24.54
CA SER A 169 -2.66 21.52 23.18
C SER A 169 -1.78 22.11 22.08
N ASP A 170 -1.20 23.29 22.30
CA ASP A 170 -0.30 23.94 21.33
C ASP A 170 0.92 23.07 21.01
N MET A 171 1.44 22.36 22.02
CA MET A 171 2.56 21.43 21.85
C MET A 171 2.24 20.30 20.88
N PHE A 172 1.08 19.64 21.03
CA PHE A 172 0.69 18.53 20.15
C PHE A 172 0.36 19.00 18.74
N ILE A 173 -0.19 20.20 18.60
CA ILE A 173 -0.48 20.79 17.30
C ILE A 173 0.82 21.07 16.56
N ASP A 174 1.83 21.65 17.20
CA ASP A 174 3.13 21.92 16.59
C ASP A 174 3.85 20.62 16.16
N VAL A 175 3.86 19.60 17.02
CA VAL A 175 4.44 18.29 16.72
C VAL A 175 3.70 17.60 15.57
N GLY A 176 2.36 17.62 15.61
CA GLY A 176 1.53 17.06 14.53
C GLY A 176 1.77 17.77 13.19
N ASN A 177 1.94 19.09 13.18
CA ASN A 177 2.28 19.83 11.96
C ASN A 177 3.65 19.43 11.40
N ASN A 178 4.65 19.23 12.25
CA ASN A 178 5.98 18.77 11.83
C ASN A 178 5.94 17.35 11.27
N LEU A 179 5.19 16.44 11.91
CA LEU A 179 4.99 15.07 11.42
C LEU A 179 4.20 15.04 10.10
N CYS A 180 3.19 15.89 9.94
CA CYS A 180 2.48 16.10 8.67
C CYS A 180 3.46 16.50 7.55
N GLN A 181 4.35 17.47 7.81
CA GLN A 181 5.38 17.85 6.83
C GLN A 181 6.33 16.70 6.50
N LEU A 182 6.81 15.97 7.51
CA LEU A 182 7.67 14.80 7.33
C LEU A 182 7.04 13.76 6.39
N HIS A 183 5.78 13.37 6.65
CA HIS A 183 5.08 12.39 5.81
C HIS A 183 4.76 12.94 4.41
N SER A 184 4.57 14.25 4.25
CA SER A 184 4.48 14.87 2.93
C SER A 184 5.77 14.68 2.11
N TYR A 185 6.94 14.81 2.74
CA TYR A 185 8.24 14.56 2.09
C TYR A 185 8.49 13.07 1.77
N ALA A 186 7.82 12.13 2.47
CA ALA A 186 7.92 10.70 2.19
C ALA A 186 7.54 10.34 0.75
N ASN A 187 6.66 11.13 0.14
CA ASN A 187 6.20 10.95 -1.24
C ASN A 187 7.34 10.99 -2.27
N ILE A 188 8.44 11.68 -1.99
CA ILE A 188 9.63 11.71 -2.85
C ILE A 188 10.26 10.31 -2.91
N PHE A 189 10.46 9.67 -1.74
CA PHE A 189 11.01 8.32 -1.65
C PHE A 189 10.08 7.29 -2.27
N LEU A 190 8.77 7.39 -2.01
CA LEU A 190 7.77 6.52 -2.62
C LEU A 190 7.80 6.60 -4.15
N SER A 191 7.95 7.80 -4.71
CA SER A 191 8.09 7.99 -6.16
C SER A 191 9.33 7.29 -6.72
N ILE A 192 10.46 7.36 -6.01
CA ILE A 192 11.69 6.65 -6.40
C ILE A 192 11.46 5.13 -6.37
N PHE A 193 10.83 4.59 -5.32
CA PHE A 193 10.55 3.16 -5.22
C PHE A 193 9.64 2.65 -6.34
N ILE A 194 8.61 3.43 -6.71
CA ILE A 194 7.72 3.14 -7.83
C ILE A 194 8.50 3.10 -9.15
N ILE A 195 9.34 4.10 -9.43
CA ILE A 195 10.15 4.14 -10.66
C ILE A 195 11.05 2.91 -10.76
N ILE A 196 11.70 2.51 -9.66
CA ILE A 196 12.58 1.35 -9.67
C ILE A 196 11.78 0.05 -9.88
N SER A 197 10.62 -0.10 -9.22
CA SER A 197 9.72 -1.25 -9.46
C SER A 197 9.26 -1.32 -10.92
N LEU A 198 9.04 -0.18 -11.56
CA LEU A 198 8.66 -0.12 -12.97
C LEU A 198 9.80 -0.57 -13.89
N LEU A 199 11.05 -0.15 -13.61
CA LEU A 199 12.22 -0.60 -14.37
C LEU A 199 12.37 -2.12 -14.31
N ASP A 200 12.19 -2.69 -13.13
CA ASP A 200 12.27 -4.14 -12.89
C ASP A 200 11.16 -4.92 -13.58
N PHE A 201 9.94 -4.38 -13.52
CA PHE A 201 8.82 -4.91 -14.27
C PHE A 201 9.12 -4.89 -15.78
N LEU A 202 9.64 -3.78 -16.31
CA LEU A 202 9.98 -3.64 -17.73
C LEU A 202 11.07 -4.63 -18.14
N GLU A 203 12.08 -4.85 -17.31
CA GLU A 203 13.12 -5.86 -17.57
C GLU A 203 12.51 -7.26 -17.71
N LEU A 204 11.66 -7.67 -16.75
CA LEU A 204 10.99 -8.97 -16.79
C LEU A 204 10.01 -9.08 -17.96
N TYR A 205 9.26 -8.02 -18.24
CA TYR A 205 8.30 -7.95 -19.34
C TYR A 205 8.98 -8.09 -20.70
N MET A 206 10.12 -7.40 -20.90
CA MET A 206 10.88 -7.48 -22.15
C MET A 206 11.52 -8.85 -22.36
N ASN A 207 11.91 -9.52 -21.26
CA ASN A 207 12.46 -10.88 -21.26
C ASN A 207 11.39 -11.99 -21.31
N THR A 208 10.11 -11.63 -21.33
CA THR A 208 8.98 -12.56 -21.49
C THR A 208 8.68 -12.77 -22.97
N GLU A 209 8.39 -14.01 -23.35
CA GLU A 209 8.06 -14.34 -24.75
C GLU A 209 6.84 -13.54 -25.23
N THR A 210 6.90 -13.05 -26.48
CA THR A 210 5.93 -12.08 -27.04
C THR A 210 4.48 -12.49 -26.88
N HIS A 211 4.19 -13.79 -26.92
CA HIS A 211 2.82 -14.28 -26.77
C HIS A 211 2.33 -14.35 -25.32
N PHE A 212 3.21 -14.42 -24.33
CA PHE A 212 2.86 -14.40 -22.91
C PHE A 212 2.90 -13.00 -22.30
N LYS A 213 3.45 -11.99 -23.00
CA LYS A 213 3.57 -10.61 -22.49
C LYS A 213 2.27 -10.04 -21.93
N LYS A 214 1.13 -10.22 -22.61
CA LYS A 214 -0.18 -9.74 -22.13
C LYS A 214 -0.60 -10.43 -20.84
N LYS A 215 -0.39 -11.75 -20.75
CA LYS A 215 -0.73 -12.55 -19.57
C LYS A 215 0.19 -12.26 -18.40
N PHE A 216 1.49 -12.03 -18.66
CA PHE A 216 2.45 -11.60 -17.65
C PHE A 216 2.09 -10.22 -17.07
N LEU A 217 1.71 -9.24 -17.92
CA LEU A 217 1.23 -7.94 -17.45
C LEU A 217 0.02 -8.10 -16.52
N LEU A 218 -0.98 -8.92 -16.90
CA LEU A 218 -2.16 -9.14 -16.07
C LEU A 218 -1.84 -9.87 -14.76
N ALA A 219 -0.96 -10.86 -14.79
CA ALA A 219 -0.48 -11.53 -13.58
C ALA A 219 0.21 -10.53 -12.64
N PHE A 220 1.01 -9.61 -13.18
CA PHE A 220 1.64 -8.55 -12.40
C PHE A 220 0.62 -7.57 -11.81
N VAL A 221 -0.38 -7.13 -12.59
CA VAL A 221 -1.46 -6.28 -12.09
C VAL A 221 -2.22 -6.98 -10.95
N LYS A 222 -2.55 -8.27 -11.09
CA LYS A 222 -3.16 -9.06 -10.01
C LYS A 222 -2.29 -9.10 -8.76
N ALA A 223 -0.99 -9.35 -8.90
CA ALA A 223 -0.04 -9.34 -7.77
C ALA A 223 0.04 -7.96 -7.10
N LEU A 224 0.10 -6.88 -7.89
CA LEU A 224 0.10 -5.51 -7.38
C LEU A 224 -1.19 -5.19 -6.61
N THR A 225 -2.35 -5.52 -7.18
CA THR A 225 -3.64 -5.30 -6.51
C THR A 225 -3.77 -6.11 -5.22
N SER A 226 -3.20 -7.31 -5.18
CA SER A 226 -3.11 -8.12 -3.96
C SER A 226 -2.24 -7.44 -2.90
N ASN A 227 -1.06 -6.93 -3.27
CA ASN A 227 -0.19 -6.19 -2.38
C ASN A 227 -0.86 -4.92 -1.82
N ILE A 228 -1.66 -4.22 -2.63
CA ILE A 228 -2.49 -3.09 -2.18
C ILE A 228 -3.54 -3.58 -1.17
N TYR A 229 -4.23 -4.71 -1.41
CA TYR A 229 -5.18 -5.27 -0.44
C TYR A 229 -4.54 -5.69 0.87
N ILE A 230 -3.34 -6.29 0.85
CA ILE A 230 -2.58 -6.62 2.07
C ILE A 230 -2.29 -5.34 2.85
N SER A 231 -1.87 -4.28 2.16
CA SER A 231 -1.56 -3.00 2.76
C SER A 231 -2.81 -2.33 3.35
N LEU A 232 -3.93 -2.36 2.62
CA LEU A 232 -5.23 -1.86 3.12
C LEU A 232 -5.71 -2.65 4.34
N PHE A 233 -5.63 -3.98 4.28
CA PHE A 233 -6.02 -4.86 5.39
C PHE A 233 -5.22 -4.53 6.65
N TYR A 234 -3.91 -4.37 6.53
CA TYR A 234 -3.04 -3.98 7.63
C TYR A 234 -3.47 -2.63 8.24
N ILE A 235 -3.66 -1.60 7.42
CA ILE A 235 -4.01 -0.25 7.89
C ILE A 235 -5.38 -0.25 8.56
N LEU A 236 -6.36 -0.96 7.98
CA LEU A 236 -7.66 -1.14 8.59
C LEU A 236 -7.51 -1.83 9.96
N LEU A 237 -6.73 -2.91 10.04
CA LEU A 237 -6.50 -3.60 11.32
C LEU A 237 -5.81 -2.70 12.37
N LYS A 238 -4.80 -1.92 11.97
CA LYS A 238 -4.13 -0.91 12.82
C LYS A 238 -5.15 0.09 13.37
N ASN A 239 -5.94 0.69 12.48
CA ASN A 239 -6.94 1.69 12.82
C ASN A 239 -8.05 1.13 13.72
N TYR A 240 -8.52 -0.08 13.43
CA TYR A 240 -9.49 -0.78 14.25
C TYR A 240 -8.97 -1.07 15.66
N TYR A 241 -7.73 -1.53 15.76
CA TYR A 241 -7.10 -1.81 17.06
C TYR A 241 -6.93 -0.52 17.86
N PHE A 242 -6.35 0.52 17.25
CA PHE A 242 -6.15 1.82 17.88
C PHE A 242 -7.46 2.39 18.42
N TYR A 243 -8.52 2.33 17.62
CA TYR A 243 -9.83 2.85 17.98
C TYR A 243 -10.51 2.07 19.10
N ASN A 244 -10.41 0.74 19.12
CA ASN A 244 -11.11 -0.07 20.11
C ASN A 244 -10.33 -0.29 21.41
N THR A 245 -9.03 0.02 21.44
CA THR A 245 -8.18 -0.30 22.59
C THR A 245 -7.46 0.90 23.20
N VAL A 246 -7.10 1.90 22.39
CA VAL A 246 -6.34 3.08 22.86
C VAL A 246 -7.30 4.23 23.12
N LEU A 247 -8.05 4.66 22.09
CA LEU A 247 -8.95 5.82 22.18
C LEU A 247 -10.07 5.72 23.24
N PRO A 248 -10.65 4.55 23.57
CA PRO A 248 -11.76 4.50 24.53
C PRO A 248 -11.35 4.95 25.94
N LYS A 249 -10.06 4.86 26.28
CA LYS A 249 -9.50 5.33 27.56
C LYS A 249 -9.53 6.86 27.70
N TYR A 250 -9.59 7.57 26.58
CA TYR A 250 -9.57 9.04 26.49
C TYR A 250 -10.94 9.62 26.14
N ASN A 251 -11.98 8.78 26.19
CA ASN A 251 -13.32 9.19 25.83
C ASN A 251 -14.01 9.83 27.06
N VAL A 252 -14.09 11.15 27.07
CA VAL A 252 -14.70 11.98 28.14
C VAL A 252 -16.23 12.09 27.98
N PHE A 253 -16.87 11.26 27.16
CA PHE A 253 -18.29 11.45 26.86
C PHE A 253 -19.25 10.83 27.86
N ASN A 254 -20.23 11.64 28.23
CA ASN A 254 -21.42 11.19 28.91
C ASN A 254 -22.65 11.35 28.00
N ALA A 255 -23.09 10.22 27.41
CA ALA A 255 -24.25 10.14 26.54
C ALA A 255 -25.56 10.50 27.23
N ASP A 256 -25.58 10.47 28.56
CA ASP A 256 -26.80 10.55 29.36
C ASP A 256 -27.55 11.87 29.17
N SER A 257 -26.84 12.93 28.77
CA SER A 257 -27.39 14.28 28.55
C SER A 257 -28.15 14.49 27.23
N LEU A 258 -28.12 13.53 26.29
CA LEU A 258 -28.78 13.66 24.99
C LEU A 258 -30.23 13.16 25.00
N ASP A 259 -31.06 13.71 24.10
CA ASP A 259 -32.42 13.23 23.84
C ASP A 259 -32.43 11.76 23.37
N GLU A 260 -33.47 11.02 23.74
CA GLU A 260 -33.60 9.57 23.46
C GLU A 260 -33.63 9.26 21.95
N THR A 261 -34.21 10.17 21.16
CA THR A 261 -34.23 10.07 19.69
C THR A 261 -32.82 10.20 19.13
N ILE A 262 -32.06 11.18 19.64
CA ILE A 262 -30.67 11.41 19.24
C ILE A 262 -29.79 10.24 19.65
N LYS A 263 -29.92 9.73 20.88
CA LYS A 263 -29.23 8.53 21.36
C LYS A 263 -29.49 7.32 20.46
N THR A 264 -30.74 7.11 20.07
CA THR A 264 -31.13 6.02 19.17
C THR A 264 -30.45 6.16 17.81
N ILE A 265 -30.48 7.35 17.21
CA ILE A 265 -29.80 7.62 15.92
C ILE A 265 -28.29 7.36 16.04
N ILE A 266 -27.64 7.85 17.10
CA ILE A 266 -26.21 7.62 17.36
C ILE A 266 -25.90 6.12 17.41
N HIS A 267 -26.67 5.36 18.18
CA HIS A 267 -26.46 3.93 18.36
C HIS A 267 -26.60 3.14 17.03
N TYR A 268 -27.65 3.41 16.24
CA TYR A 268 -27.81 2.76 14.93
C TYR A 268 -26.71 3.15 13.94
N THR A 269 -26.28 4.40 13.98
CA THR A 269 -25.20 4.94 13.13
C THR A 269 -23.88 4.22 13.43
N GLN A 270 -23.51 4.07 14.71
CA GLN A 270 -22.31 3.35 15.13
C GLN A 270 -22.37 1.86 14.74
N LYS A 271 -23.50 1.20 14.97
CA LYS A 271 -23.69 -0.21 14.59
C LYS A 271 -23.52 -0.44 13.09
N HIS A 272 -24.03 0.49 12.27
CA HIS A 272 -23.89 0.40 10.81
C HIS A 272 -22.44 0.67 10.35
N LYS A 273 -21.77 1.64 10.98
CA LYS A 273 -20.34 1.92 10.76
C LYS A 273 -19.47 0.70 11.04
N ASP A 274 -19.66 0.05 12.18
CA ASP A 274 -18.91 -1.15 12.57
C ASP A 274 -19.13 -2.28 11.57
N LEU A 275 -20.38 -2.52 11.17
CA LEU A 275 -20.70 -3.51 10.15
C LEU A 275 -19.98 -3.24 8.82
N CYS A 276 -20.02 -1.99 8.33
CA CYS A 276 -19.33 -1.60 7.12
C CYS A 276 -17.82 -1.83 7.23
N PHE A 277 -17.24 -1.43 8.37
CA PHE A 277 -15.81 -1.58 8.64
C PHE A 277 -15.38 -3.06 8.66
N TYR A 278 -16.09 -3.92 9.39
CA TYR A 278 -15.84 -5.36 9.40
C TYR A 278 -15.92 -5.98 8.01
N LEU A 279 -16.89 -5.54 7.22
CA LEU A 279 -17.09 -6.07 5.89
C LEU A 279 -15.94 -5.68 4.95
N VAL A 280 -15.45 -4.43 5.02
CA VAL A 280 -14.21 -4.03 4.32
C VAL A 280 -13.03 -4.88 4.79
N LEU A 281 -12.86 -5.09 6.10
CA LEU A 281 -11.74 -5.85 6.65
C LEU A 281 -11.74 -7.32 6.19
N ILE A 282 -12.90 -7.98 6.20
CA ILE A 282 -13.02 -9.37 5.73
C ILE A 282 -12.82 -9.46 4.22
N THR A 283 -13.43 -8.55 3.45
CA THR A 283 -13.34 -8.59 1.98
C THR A 283 -11.94 -8.26 1.48
N THR A 284 -11.21 -7.35 2.13
CA THR A 284 -9.80 -7.07 1.83
C THR A 284 -8.91 -8.30 2.12
N ALA A 285 -9.12 -8.98 3.25
CA ALA A 285 -8.41 -10.21 3.59
C ALA A 285 -8.66 -11.32 2.55
N ILE A 286 -9.92 -11.63 2.25
CA ILE A 286 -10.27 -12.67 1.25
C ILE A 286 -9.69 -12.31 -0.12
N SER A 287 -9.81 -11.04 -0.54
CA SER A 287 -9.31 -10.57 -1.84
C SER A 287 -7.79 -10.70 -1.97
N SER A 288 -7.03 -10.35 -0.93
CA SER A 288 -5.57 -10.51 -0.93
C SER A 288 -5.14 -11.98 -1.10
N ILE A 289 -5.76 -12.91 -0.37
CA ILE A 289 -5.45 -14.33 -0.47
C ILE A 289 -5.82 -14.85 -1.87
N LEU A 290 -7.04 -14.56 -2.32
CA LEU A 290 -7.55 -15.01 -3.61
C LEU A 290 -6.67 -14.51 -4.76
N PHE A 291 -6.39 -13.21 -4.82
CA PHE A 291 -5.63 -12.63 -5.94
C PHE A 291 -4.16 -13.03 -5.93
N SER A 292 -3.56 -13.26 -4.75
CA SER A 292 -2.22 -13.85 -4.65
C SER A 292 -2.16 -15.26 -5.25
N VAL A 293 -3.11 -16.13 -4.88
CA VAL A 293 -3.19 -17.51 -5.39
C VAL A 293 -3.41 -17.51 -6.90
N LEU A 294 -4.29 -16.64 -7.40
CA LEU A 294 -4.59 -16.52 -8.82
C LEU A 294 -3.42 -15.96 -9.63
N GLY A 295 -2.71 -14.96 -9.10
CA GLY A 295 -1.48 -14.45 -9.72
C GLY A 295 -0.39 -15.53 -9.82
N CYS A 296 -0.19 -16.32 -8.76
CA CYS A 296 0.73 -17.46 -8.77
C CYS A 296 0.31 -18.54 -9.79
N TYR A 297 -0.99 -18.80 -9.91
CA TYR A 297 -1.53 -19.73 -10.91
C TYR A 297 -1.24 -19.27 -12.34
N ASP A 298 -1.43 -17.98 -12.64
CA ASP A 298 -1.15 -17.43 -13.97
C ASP A 298 0.34 -17.50 -14.32
N LEU A 299 1.21 -17.18 -13.36
CA LEU A 299 2.66 -17.31 -13.51
C LEU A 299 3.06 -18.78 -13.76
N TYR A 300 2.48 -19.72 -13.02
CA TYR A 300 2.68 -21.15 -13.24
C TYR A 300 2.20 -21.61 -14.64
N SER A 301 1.06 -21.10 -15.08
CA SER A 301 0.49 -21.40 -16.40
C SER A 301 1.39 -20.91 -17.53
N ILE A 302 2.00 -19.72 -17.39
CA ILE A 302 3.00 -19.17 -18.31
C ILE A 302 4.22 -20.10 -18.40
N VAL A 303 4.71 -20.61 -17.26
CA VAL A 303 5.90 -21.47 -17.23
C VAL A 303 5.63 -22.85 -17.84
N LYS A 304 4.43 -23.43 -17.63
CA LYS A 304 4.11 -24.79 -18.08
C LYS A 304 3.50 -24.86 -19.48
N ALA A 305 3.08 -23.73 -20.07
CA ALA A 305 2.52 -23.61 -21.41
C ALA A 305 1.46 -24.67 -21.79
N CYS A 306 0.62 -25.09 -20.84
CA CYS A 306 -0.31 -26.19 -21.04
C CYS A 306 -1.73 -25.71 -21.37
N LYS A 307 -2.30 -26.18 -22.49
CA LYS A 307 -3.67 -25.85 -22.94
C LYS A 307 -4.74 -26.16 -21.89
N TYR A 308 -4.57 -27.25 -21.13
CA TYR A 308 -5.49 -27.62 -20.04
C TYR A 308 -5.44 -26.64 -18.86
N SER A 309 -4.25 -26.11 -18.54
CA SER A 309 -4.11 -25.05 -17.54
C SER A 309 -4.74 -23.73 -18.00
N LEU A 310 -4.63 -23.39 -19.29
CA LEU A 310 -5.31 -22.20 -19.82
C LEU A 310 -6.84 -22.33 -19.75
N PHE A 311 -7.38 -23.52 -20.04
CA PHE A 311 -8.83 -23.79 -19.94
C PHE A 311 -9.34 -23.71 -18.50
N ILE A 312 -8.63 -24.31 -17.53
CA ILE A 312 -8.95 -24.15 -16.11
C ILE A 312 -8.90 -22.66 -15.71
N GLY A 313 -7.90 -21.92 -16.19
CA GLY A 313 -7.79 -20.48 -15.97
C GLY A 313 -9.01 -19.68 -16.45
N VAL A 314 -9.63 -20.06 -17.57
CA VAL A 314 -10.88 -19.43 -18.07
C VAL A 314 -12.01 -19.60 -17.05
N ILE A 315 -12.22 -20.80 -16.52
CA ILE A 315 -13.28 -21.08 -15.55
C ILE A 315 -13.06 -20.28 -14.27
N ILE A 316 -11.83 -20.33 -13.73
CA ILE A 316 -11.45 -19.64 -12.50
C ILE A 316 -11.63 -18.12 -12.64
N ASN A 317 -11.17 -17.54 -13.76
CA ASN A 317 -11.34 -16.11 -14.02
C ASN A 317 -12.82 -15.74 -14.12
N GLY A 318 -13.65 -16.53 -14.82
CA GLY A 318 -15.10 -16.31 -14.92
C GLY A 318 -15.80 -16.31 -13.55
N CYS A 319 -15.50 -17.28 -12.69
CA CYS A 319 -16.02 -17.32 -11.31
C CYS A 319 -15.54 -16.12 -10.48
N THR A 320 -14.29 -15.70 -10.67
CA THR A 320 -13.71 -14.56 -9.94
C THR A 320 -14.35 -13.23 -10.36
N VAL A 321 -14.76 -13.09 -11.63
CA VAL A 321 -15.51 -11.92 -12.10
C VAL A 321 -16.86 -11.79 -11.40
N LEU A 322 -17.57 -12.90 -11.15
CA LEU A 322 -18.83 -12.87 -10.39
C LEU A 322 -18.59 -12.42 -8.94
N PHE A 323 -17.56 -12.94 -8.29
CA PHE A 323 -17.17 -12.50 -6.94
C PHE A 323 -16.83 -11.01 -6.91
N LEU A 324 -16.07 -10.52 -7.89
CA LEU A 324 -15.70 -9.11 -8.00
C LEU A 324 -16.91 -8.20 -8.28
N ALA A 325 -17.90 -8.65 -9.06
CA ALA A 325 -19.14 -7.92 -9.26
C ALA A 325 -19.88 -7.71 -7.92
N SER A 326 -19.97 -8.74 -7.09
CA SER A 326 -20.53 -8.64 -5.74
C SER A 326 -19.74 -7.67 -4.86
N LEU A 327 -18.39 -7.71 -4.93
CA LEU A 327 -17.54 -6.76 -4.22
C LEU A 327 -17.76 -5.31 -4.65
N VAL A 328 -17.98 -5.04 -5.94
CA VAL A 328 -18.27 -3.67 -6.43
C VAL A 328 -19.59 -3.16 -5.84
N ILE A 329 -20.63 -4.00 -5.78
CA ILE A 329 -21.93 -3.64 -5.18
C ILE A 329 -21.76 -3.31 -3.69
N ILE A 330 -21.06 -4.19 -2.98
CA ILE A 330 -20.73 -4.01 -1.56
C ILE A 330 -19.93 -2.72 -1.33
N SER A 331 -18.93 -2.47 -2.16
CA SER A 331 -18.08 -1.27 -2.07
C SER A 331 -18.88 0.01 -2.28
N SER A 332 -19.85 -0.03 -3.21
CA SER A 332 -20.76 1.09 -3.48
C SER A 332 -21.66 1.37 -2.27
N TYR A 333 -22.19 0.32 -1.64
CA TYR A 333 -22.97 0.45 -0.40
C TYR A 333 -22.16 1.08 0.74
N ILE A 334 -20.91 0.67 0.92
CA ILE A 334 -20.03 1.25 1.94
C ILE A 334 -19.71 2.72 1.62
N ALA A 335 -19.51 3.06 0.34
CA ALA A 335 -19.29 4.44 -0.10
C ALA A 335 -20.49 5.34 0.21
N GLU A 336 -21.70 4.91 -0.12
CA GLU A 336 -22.93 5.63 0.24
C GLU A 336 -23.09 5.76 1.76
N GLY A 337 -22.83 4.69 2.52
CA GLY A 337 -22.83 4.72 3.97
C GLY A 337 -21.86 5.76 4.53
N SER A 338 -20.63 5.80 4.02
CA SER A 338 -19.63 6.80 4.44
C SER A 338 -20.04 8.24 4.18
N LEU A 339 -20.67 8.53 3.03
CA LEU A 339 -21.17 9.86 2.70
C LEU A 339 -22.31 10.26 3.65
N PHE A 340 -23.21 9.32 3.96
CA PHE A 340 -24.27 9.54 4.94
C PHE A 340 -23.70 9.88 6.32
N PHE A 341 -22.69 9.12 6.78
CA PHE A 341 -22.02 9.40 8.05
C PHE A 341 -21.35 10.77 8.07
N CYS A 342 -20.63 11.16 7.02
CA CYS A 342 -20.01 12.48 6.96
C CYS A 342 -21.01 13.63 6.93
N SER A 343 -22.22 13.40 6.40
CA SER A 343 -23.30 14.39 6.44
C SER A 343 -23.96 14.52 7.82
N TYR A 344 -23.80 13.55 8.71
CA TYR A 344 -24.35 13.56 10.06
C TYR A 344 -23.66 14.60 10.97
N ASP A 345 -22.37 14.87 10.78
CA ASP A 345 -21.66 15.96 11.46
C ASP A 345 -22.28 17.32 11.11
N ASN A 346 -22.60 17.53 9.83
CA ASN A 346 -23.29 18.75 9.38
C ASN A 346 -24.70 18.89 9.97
N TYR A 347 -25.41 17.77 10.13
CA TYR A 347 -26.73 17.74 10.77
C TYR A 347 -26.66 18.12 12.26
N LEU A 348 -25.70 17.56 13.01
CA LEU A 348 -25.49 17.92 14.42
C LEU A 348 -25.07 19.39 14.59
N ASN A 349 -24.15 19.88 13.74
CA ASN A 349 -23.72 21.27 13.76
C ASN A 349 -24.87 22.25 13.42
N ALA A 350 -25.78 21.85 12.53
CA ALA A 350 -26.97 22.64 12.21
C ALA A 350 -27.97 22.72 13.39
N ILE A 351 -28.10 21.65 14.17
CA ILE A 351 -28.94 21.64 15.39
C ILE A 351 -28.30 22.46 16.52
N GLN A 352 -26.98 22.35 16.71
CA GLN A 352 -26.27 23.15 17.71
C GLN A 352 -26.31 24.66 17.41
N ASN A 353 -26.28 25.02 16.12
CA ASN A 353 -26.35 26.42 15.67
C ASN A 353 -27.78 26.93 15.42
N GLY A 354 -28.80 26.06 15.52
CA GLY A 354 -30.19 26.36 15.19
C GLY A 354 -31.19 25.83 16.21
N ASN A 355 -31.74 26.75 17.03
CA ASN A 355 -32.99 26.62 17.80
C ASN A 355 -33.06 25.69 19.04
N GLY A 356 -31.94 25.30 19.66
CA GLY A 356 -31.94 24.71 21.00
C GLY A 356 -31.14 25.56 21.97
N THR A 357 -31.54 25.64 23.24
CA THR A 357 -30.73 26.20 24.33
C THR A 357 -29.27 25.72 24.19
N PRO A 358 -28.28 26.62 24.14
CA PRO A 358 -26.89 26.22 23.99
C PRO A 358 -26.53 25.28 25.15
N LEU A 359 -26.19 24.04 24.81
CA LEU A 359 -25.65 23.08 25.77
C LEU A 359 -24.34 23.68 26.28
N ASN A 360 -24.37 24.25 27.48
CA ASN A 360 -23.24 24.94 28.11
C ASN A 360 -22.25 23.93 28.71
N ILE A 361 -21.91 22.91 27.93
CA ILE A 361 -21.05 21.81 28.31
C ILE A 361 -20.08 21.64 27.14
N ASN A 362 -18.77 21.67 27.42
CA ASN A 362 -17.71 21.29 26.48
C ASN A 362 -17.86 19.78 26.14
N ILE A 363 -18.90 19.44 25.40
CA ILE A 363 -19.11 18.07 24.90
C ILE A 363 -18.46 18.04 23.53
N ALA A 364 -17.21 17.60 23.48
CA ALA A 364 -16.72 16.98 22.27
C ALA A 364 -17.56 15.71 22.06
N SER A 365 -18.59 15.80 21.21
CA SER A 365 -19.41 14.63 20.88
C SER A 365 -18.48 13.57 20.28
N PRO A 366 -18.34 12.37 20.88
CA PRO A 366 -17.55 11.28 20.31
C PRO A 366 -18.05 10.95 18.92
N ASN A 367 -19.36 11.09 18.71
CA ASN A 367 -19.95 10.81 17.41
C ASN A 367 -19.51 11.83 16.34
N ILE A 368 -19.02 13.01 16.72
CA ILE A 368 -18.38 13.96 15.78
C ILE A 368 -16.94 13.52 15.48
N ILE A 369 -16.18 13.05 16.47
CA ILE A 369 -14.76 12.69 16.27
C ILE A 369 -14.60 11.33 15.61
N GLU A 370 -15.38 10.33 16.03
CA GLU A 370 -15.44 9.00 15.41
C GLU A 370 -15.92 9.08 13.96
N THR A 371 -16.87 9.98 13.69
CA THR A 371 -17.36 10.28 12.34
C THR A 371 -16.33 11.08 11.56
N LYS A 372 -15.73 12.14 12.11
CA LYS A 372 -14.65 12.90 11.46
C LYS A 372 -13.46 12.03 11.13
N TRP A 373 -13.05 11.14 12.03
CA TRP A 373 -11.99 10.17 11.78
C TRP A 373 -12.38 9.19 10.67
N PHE A 374 -13.60 8.64 10.71
CA PHE A 374 -14.09 7.76 9.63
C PHE A 374 -14.16 8.50 8.28
N CYS A 375 -14.56 9.77 8.28
CA CYS A 375 -14.54 10.65 7.12
C CYS A 375 -13.12 10.96 6.65
N ASN A 376 -12.19 11.12 7.59
CA ASN A 376 -10.78 11.31 7.31
C ASN A 376 -10.15 10.03 6.73
N LEU A 377 -10.73 8.84 6.98
CA LEU A 377 -10.38 7.57 6.33
C LEU A 377 -11.07 7.35 4.97
N SER A 378 -11.84 8.33 4.44
CA SER A 378 -12.51 8.20 3.15
C SER A 378 -11.57 7.81 2.00
N TYR A 379 -10.31 8.26 2.04
CA TYR A 379 -9.29 7.87 1.07
C TYR A 379 -9.00 6.36 1.07
N ILE A 380 -9.07 5.66 2.22
CA ILE A 380 -8.88 4.20 2.31
C ILE A 380 -10.00 3.52 1.55
N LEU A 381 -11.22 4.03 1.72
CA LEU A 381 -12.38 3.53 1.01
C LEU A 381 -12.29 3.79 -0.50
N TYR A 382 -11.83 4.99 -0.91
CA TYR A 382 -11.56 5.27 -2.32
C TYR A 382 -10.50 4.35 -2.91
N LEU A 383 -9.40 4.10 -2.18
CA LEU A 383 -8.36 3.15 -2.60
C LEU A 383 -8.91 1.73 -2.70
N TYR A 384 -9.74 1.30 -1.76
CA TYR A 384 -10.41 0.01 -1.79
C TYR A 384 -11.33 -0.14 -3.00
N VAL A 385 -12.19 0.85 -3.28
CA VAL A 385 -13.09 0.87 -4.44
C VAL A 385 -12.29 0.86 -5.74
N ALA A 386 -11.29 1.74 -5.87
CA ALA A 386 -10.45 1.83 -7.06
C ALA A 386 -9.71 0.51 -7.32
N ASN A 387 -9.13 -0.11 -6.28
CA ASN A 387 -8.46 -1.39 -6.39
C ASN A 387 -9.43 -2.52 -6.80
N THR A 388 -10.67 -2.50 -6.28
CA THR A 388 -11.74 -3.44 -6.68
C THR A 388 -12.06 -3.32 -8.17
N VAL A 389 -12.20 -2.09 -8.68
CA VAL A 389 -12.47 -1.83 -10.11
C VAL A 389 -11.30 -2.28 -10.99
N VAL A 390 -10.05 -1.99 -10.59
CA VAL A 390 -8.87 -2.42 -11.33
C VAL A 390 -8.77 -3.95 -11.39
N CYS A 391 -9.05 -4.65 -10.29
CA CYS A 391 -9.14 -6.12 -10.28
C CYS A 391 -10.23 -6.61 -11.24
N PHE A 392 -11.44 -6.06 -11.13
CA PHE A 392 -12.57 -6.45 -11.98
C PHE A 392 -12.22 -6.37 -13.48
N LEU A 393 -11.66 -5.25 -13.92
CA LEU A 393 -11.22 -5.06 -15.29
C LEU A 393 -10.10 -6.05 -15.67
N SER A 394 -9.12 -6.25 -14.79
CA SER A 394 -7.99 -7.16 -15.04
C SER A 394 -8.45 -8.61 -15.24
N PHE A 395 -9.42 -9.08 -14.45
CA PHE A 395 -9.99 -10.41 -14.58
C PHE A 395 -10.85 -10.57 -15.84
N ILE A 396 -11.59 -9.53 -16.24
CA ILE A 396 -12.30 -9.52 -17.53
C ILE A 396 -11.31 -9.65 -18.69
N PHE A 397 -10.26 -8.83 -18.71
CA PHE A 397 -9.26 -8.90 -19.77
C PHE A 397 -8.55 -10.26 -19.82
N ASP A 398 -8.21 -10.81 -18.65
CA ASP A 398 -7.56 -12.13 -18.60
C ASP A 398 -8.49 -13.26 -19.05
N PHE A 399 -9.79 -13.17 -18.74
CA PHE A 399 -10.79 -14.11 -19.26
C PHE A 399 -10.80 -14.12 -20.80
N PHE A 400 -10.90 -12.95 -21.44
CA PHE A 400 -10.92 -12.86 -22.90
C PHE A 400 -9.58 -13.29 -23.53
N ILE A 401 -8.45 -12.92 -22.94
CA ILE A 401 -7.12 -13.32 -23.41
C ILE A 401 -6.94 -14.84 -23.28
N SER A 402 -7.35 -15.42 -22.17
CA SER A 402 -7.26 -16.86 -21.94
C SER A 402 -8.17 -17.64 -22.90
N LEU A 403 -9.40 -17.17 -23.15
CA LEU A 403 -10.27 -17.73 -24.19
C LEU A 403 -9.61 -17.70 -25.57
N HIS A 404 -9.08 -16.54 -25.97
CA HIS A 404 -8.39 -16.40 -27.25
C HIS A 404 -7.19 -17.37 -27.34
N MET A 405 -6.39 -17.51 -26.29
CA MET A 405 -5.25 -18.44 -26.28
C MET A 405 -5.67 -19.92 -26.36
N VAL A 406 -6.77 -20.32 -25.70
CA VAL A 406 -7.27 -21.70 -25.74
C VAL A 406 -7.80 -22.09 -27.11
N PHE A 407 -8.54 -21.19 -27.76
CA PHE A 407 -9.27 -21.48 -29.00
C PHE A 407 -8.53 -21.05 -30.28
N SER A 408 -7.46 -20.26 -30.17
CA SER A 408 -6.68 -19.86 -31.35
C SER A 408 -5.77 -20.99 -31.85
N ALA A 409 -5.88 -21.28 -33.15
CA ALA A 409 -5.06 -22.29 -33.84
C ALA A 409 -3.55 -22.03 -33.71
N LYS A 410 -3.14 -20.76 -33.53
CA LYS A 410 -1.74 -20.34 -33.38
C LYS A 410 -1.07 -20.90 -32.11
N TYR A 411 -1.85 -21.22 -31.09
CA TYR A 411 -1.38 -21.78 -29.82
C TYR A 411 -1.69 -23.27 -29.68
N ALA A 412 -2.52 -23.82 -30.57
CA ALA A 412 -2.80 -25.26 -30.63
C ALA A 412 -1.65 -26.06 -31.28
N SER A 413 -0.85 -25.44 -32.17
CA SER A 413 0.14 -26.15 -33.00
C SER A 413 1.54 -26.27 -32.41
N LYS A 414 1.79 -25.79 -31.18
CA LYS A 414 3.10 -25.93 -30.51
C LYS A 414 3.14 -27.06 -29.47
N VAL A 415 2.08 -27.86 -29.41
CA VAL A 415 2.01 -29.07 -28.59
C VAL A 415 2.06 -30.27 -29.53
N SER A 416 3.23 -30.50 -30.12
CA SER A 416 3.62 -31.79 -30.71
C SER A 416 5.03 -32.10 -30.23
#